data_AF-G3EMA5-F1
#
_entry.id   AF-G3EMA5-F1
#
_cell.length_a   1.000
_cell.length_b   1.000
_cell.length_c   1.000
_cell.angle_alpha   90.00
_cell.angle_beta   90.00
_cell.angle_gamma   90.00
#
_symmetry.space_group_name_H-M   'P 1'
#
loop_
_entity.id
_entity.type
_entity.pdbx_description
1 polymer ?
#
loop_
_entity_poly.entity_id
_entity_poly.type
_entity_poly.pdbx_seq_one_letter_code
_entity_poly.pdbx_strand_id
1 'polypeptide(L)'
;EGRNEAVPSGDMRATNLWPSPIMIKHTKKNSPVLSLTADQMISALLEAEPPIIYSEYDPTRPFSEASMMGLLTGLADRELVHMINW
;
A
#
# COMPACT_ATOMS: atom_id res chain seq x y z
N GLU A 1 -28.93 37.17 -39.40
CA GLU A 1 -28.56 35.75 -39.21
C GLU A 1 -27.76 35.59 -37.91
N GLY A 2 -28.44 35.62 -36.77
CA GLY A 2 -27.82 35.37 -35.46
C GLY A 2 -28.24 33.99 -34.99
N ARG A 3 -27.32 33.02 -34.98
CA ARG A 3 -27.61 31.62 -34.65
C ARG A 3 -26.96 31.26 -33.32
N ASN A 4 -27.84 30.95 -32.37
CA ASN A 4 -27.63 30.29 -31.08
C ASN A 4 -26.59 29.16 -31.12
N GLU A 5 -25.87 28.91 -30.02
CA GLU A 5 -26.22 27.86 -29.04
C GLU A 5 -25.23 27.80 -27.86
N ALA A 6 -25.76 27.35 -26.73
CA ALA A 6 -25.18 27.33 -25.40
C ALA A 6 -24.41 26.03 -25.12
N VAL A 7 -23.33 26.10 -24.33
CA VAL A 7 -22.95 25.07 -23.34
C VAL A 7 -22.07 25.72 -22.25
N PRO A 8 -22.47 25.71 -20.97
CA PRO A 8 -21.56 25.78 -19.84
C PRO A 8 -21.30 24.33 -19.37
N SER A 9 -20.10 23.82 -19.60
CA SER A 9 -19.63 22.57 -19.00
C SER A 9 -18.17 22.80 -18.68
N GLY A 10 -17.79 22.95 -17.41
CA GLY A 10 -18.11 21.99 -16.36
C GLY A 10 -16.99 20.96 -16.40
N ASP A 11 -15.86 21.34 -15.81
CA ASP A 11 -14.83 20.41 -15.32
C ASP A 11 -13.82 21.23 -14.51
N MET A 12 -14.30 21.75 -13.38
CA MET A 12 -13.39 21.93 -12.25
C MET A 12 -13.03 20.52 -11.81
N ARG A 13 -11.98 19.95 -12.43
CA ARG A 13 -11.40 18.68 -12.00
C ARG A 13 -10.97 18.86 -10.56
N ALA A 14 -11.84 18.42 -9.66
CA ALA A 14 -11.62 18.38 -8.24
C ALA A 14 -10.33 17.60 -8.00
N THR A 15 -9.26 18.30 -7.65
CA THR A 15 -8.04 17.74 -7.12
C THR A 15 -8.31 17.22 -5.71
N ASN A 16 -9.01 16.09 -5.61
CA ASN A 16 -9.13 15.29 -4.40
C ASN A 16 -8.80 13.85 -4.77
N LEU A 17 -7.52 13.60 -5.06
CA LEU A 17 -6.98 12.26 -5.32
C LEU A 17 -6.87 11.40 -4.05
N TRP A 18 -7.15 11.98 -2.88
CA TRP A 18 -7.26 11.23 -1.63
C TRP A 18 -8.72 11.22 -1.17
N PRO A 19 -9.32 10.03 -0.97
CA PRO A 19 -10.55 9.93 -0.20
C PRO A 19 -10.28 10.54 1.17
N SER A 20 -11.09 11.52 1.56
CA SER A 20 -11.09 12.06 2.92
C SER A 20 -11.23 10.90 3.93
N PRO A 21 -10.60 10.98 5.12
CA PRO A 21 -10.65 9.90 6.09
C PRO A 21 -12.10 9.51 6.34
N ILE A 22 -12.45 8.28 5.97
CA ILE A 22 -13.81 7.76 6.08
C ILE A 22 -14.14 7.76 7.57
N MET A 23 -15.04 8.66 7.97
CA MET A 23 -15.62 8.63 9.31
C MET A 23 -16.58 7.44 9.37
N ILE A 24 -16.03 6.26 9.66
CA ILE A 24 -16.80 5.03 9.85
C ILE A 24 -17.60 5.22 11.14
N LYS A 25 -18.93 5.43 11.01
CA LYS A 25 -19.83 5.44 12.17
C LYS A 25 -19.84 4.04 12.82
N HIS A 26 -19.12 3.90 13.93
CA HIS A 26 -18.98 2.66 14.68
C HIS A 26 -20.33 2.21 15.28
N THR A 27 -20.92 1.14 14.73
CA THR A 27 -22.05 0.42 15.34
C THR A 27 -21.67 -1.01 15.68
N LYS A 28 -20.55 -1.22 16.40
CA LYS A 28 -20.34 -2.45 17.18
C LYS A 28 -19.29 -2.27 18.28
N LYS A 29 -19.82 -2.05 19.48
CA LYS A 29 -19.25 -2.35 20.80
C LYS A 29 -18.23 -3.49 20.78
N ASN A 30 -16.99 -3.17 21.20
CA ASN A 30 -15.87 -4.02 21.62
C ASN A 30 -14.94 -4.63 20.55
N SER A 31 -14.43 -3.83 19.60
CA SER A 31 -13.20 -4.24 18.87
C SER A 31 -11.96 -3.86 19.71
N PRO A 32 -11.07 -4.82 20.06
CA PRO A 32 -9.88 -4.55 20.86
C PRO A 32 -8.90 -3.56 20.19
N VAL A 33 -8.92 -3.50 18.85
CA VAL A 33 -8.10 -2.54 18.08
C VAL A 33 -8.59 -1.09 18.30
N LEU A 34 -9.89 -0.90 18.47
CA LEU A 34 -10.48 0.44 18.66
C LEU A 34 -10.26 1.00 20.08
N SER A 35 -9.73 0.18 21.01
CA SER A 35 -9.39 0.59 22.37
C SER A 35 -7.90 0.85 22.60
N LEU A 36 -7.04 0.65 21.59
CA LEU A 36 -5.61 0.86 21.73
C LEU A 36 -5.30 2.35 21.90
N THR A 37 -4.38 2.67 22.81
CA THR A 37 -3.75 3.99 22.83
C THR A 37 -2.81 4.13 21.63
N ALA A 38 -2.40 5.36 21.31
CA ALA A 38 -1.43 5.61 20.23
C ALA A 38 -0.14 4.81 20.44
N ASP A 39 0.41 4.79 21.65
CA ASP A 39 1.64 4.05 21.96
C ASP A 39 1.45 2.55 21.80
N GLN A 40 0.32 2.00 22.24
CA GLN A 40 0.02 0.57 22.07
C GLN A 40 -0.14 0.19 20.60
N MET A 41 -0.76 1.06 19.79
CA MET A 41 -0.87 0.87 18.35
C MET A 41 0.50 0.90 17.67
N ILE A 42 1.37 1.85 18.03
CA ILE A 42 2.74 1.94 17.49
C ILE A 42 3.55 0.70 17.89
N SER A 43 3.53 0.30 19.16
CA SER A 43 4.22 -0.91 19.62
C SER A 43 3.75 -2.15 18.86
N ALA A 44 2.43 -2.32 18.67
CA ALA A 44 1.90 -3.44 17.91
C ALA A 44 2.38 -3.45 16.45
N LEU A 45 2.49 -2.28 15.81
CA LEU A 45 3.01 -2.16 14.44
C LEU A 45 4.52 -2.46 14.35
N LEU A 46 5.31 -2.05 15.35
CA LEU A 46 6.75 -2.33 15.41
C LEU A 46 7.04 -3.80 15.71
N GLU A 47 6.28 -4.42 16.61
CA GLU A 47 6.42 -5.85 16.94
C GLU A 47 6.01 -6.76 15.78
N ALA A 48 5.12 -6.31 14.91
CA ALA A 48 4.65 -7.06 13.77
C ALA A 48 5.60 -6.98 12.55
N GLU A 49 6.69 -6.19 12.59
CA GLU A 49 7.57 -5.99 11.43
C GLU A 49 8.04 -7.34 10.82
N PRO A 50 7.87 -7.53 9.49
CA PRO A 50 8.30 -8.76 8.84
C PRO A 50 9.83 -8.90 8.87
N PRO A 51 10.37 -10.14 8.90
CA PRO A 51 11.81 -10.36 8.88
C PRO A 51 12.44 -9.90 7.56
N ILE A 52 13.68 -9.43 7.62
CA ILE A 52 14.45 -9.08 6.42
C ILE A 52 14.80 -10.36 5.66
N ILE A 53 14.40 -10.40 4.38
CA ILE A 53 14.71 -11.52 3.47
C ILE A 53 15.88 -11.12 2.58
N TYR A 54 16.83 -12.03 2.41
CA TYR A 54 17.96 -11.84 1.49
C TYR A 54 17.73 -12.63 0.20
N SER A 55 18.19 -12.06 -0.91
CA SER A 55 18.18 -12.75 -2.19
C SER A 55 19.15 -13.93 -2.20
N GLU A 56 18.90 -14.89 -3.08
CA GLU A 56 19.77 -16.06 -3.29
C GLU A 56 20.94 -15.72 -4.22
N TYR A 57 21.53 -14.55 -4.00
CA TYR A 57 22.63 -14.04 -4.81
C TYR A 57 23.88 -14.90 -4.64
N ASP A 58 24.39 -15.39 -5.77
CA ASP A 58 25.68 -16.07 -5.89
C ASP A 58 26.73 -15.11 -6.47
N PRO A 59 27.72 -14.64 -5.69
CA PRO A 59 28.73 -13.69 -6.16
C PRO A 59 29.71 -14.28 -7.17
N THR A 60 29.73 -15.59 -7.36
CA THR A 60 30.60 -16.25 -8.35
C THR A 60 30.01 -16.23 -9.76
N ARG A 61 28.71 -15.95 -9.88
CA ARG A 61 27.99 -15.93 -11.15
C ARG A 61 27.88 -14.48 -11.67
N PRO A 62 28.26 -14.21 -12.94
CA PRO A 62 28.07 -12.90 -13.53
C PRO A 62 26.57 -12.58 -13.69
N PHE A 63 26.22 -11.31 -13.53
CA PHE A 63 24.86 -10.85 -13.76
C PHE A 63 24.52 -10.74 -15.24
N SER A 64 23.28 -11.10 -15.55
CA SER A 64 22.54 -10.70 -16.74
C SER A 64 21.22 -10.06 -16.33
N GLU A 65 20.54 -9.41 -17.26
CA GLU A 65 19.19 -8.87 -17.02
C GLU A 65 18.24 -9.96 -16.52
N ALA A 66 18.27 -11.14 -17.15
CA ALA A 66 17.46 -12.28 -16.76
C ALA A 66 17.79 -12.78 -15.34
N SER A 67 19.07 -12.86 -14.98
CA SER A 67 19.44 -13.31 -13.63
C SER A 67 19.08 -12.27 -12.56
N MET A 68 19.19 -10.98 -12.88
CA MET A 68 18.76 -9.91 -11.97
C MET A 68 17.26 -9.94 -11.76
N MET A 69 16.47 -10.06 -12.84
CA MET A 69 15.02 -10.16 -12.75
C MET A 69 14.59 -11.41 -11.98
N GLY A 70 15.28 -12.54 -12.16
CA GLY A 70 15.07 -13.76 -11.38
C GLY A 70 15.31 -13.55 -9.88
N LEU A 71 16.40 -12.89 -9.49
CA LEU A 71 16.70 -12.60 -8.08
C LEU A 71 15.67 -11.66 -7.45
N LEU A 72 15.25 -10.61 -8.18
CA LEU A 72 14.25 -9.66 -7.69
C LEU A 72 12.87 -10.31 -7.54
N THR A 73 12.45 -11.09 -8.55
CA THR A 73 11.14 -11.77 -8.52
C THR A 73 11.09 -12.90 -7.49
N GLY A 74 12.19 -13.66 -7.35
CA GLY A 74 12.30 -14.68 -6.30
C GLY A 74 12.34 -14.09 -4.90
N LEU A 75 13.02 -12.96 -4.70
CA LEU A 75 12.99 -12.23 -3.43
C LEU A 75 11.57 -11.74 -3.10
N ALA A 76 10.88 -11.16 -4.08
CA ALA A 76 9.52 -10.67 -3.91
C ALA A 76 8.55 -11.80 -3.51
N ASP A 77 8.61 -12.96 -4.15
CA ASP A 77 7.76 -14.11 -3.80
C ASP A 77 7.94 -14.52 -2.32
N ARG A 78 9.19 -14.52 -1.85
CA ARG A 78 9.51 -14.83 -0.45
C ARG A 78 9.04 -13.74 0.52
N GLU A 79 9.23 -12.46 0.18
CA GLU A 79 8.75 -11.33 0.99
C GLU A 79 7.22 -11.28 1.09
N LEU A 80 6.50 -11.63 0.01
CA LEU A 80 5.04 -11.63 -0.02
C LEU A 80 4.43 -12.58 1.03
N VAL A 81 5.04 -13.74 1.28
CA VAL A 81 4.58 -14.67 2.31
C VAL A 81 4.61 -14.02 3.70
N HIS A 82 5.63 -13.20 3.98
CA HIS A 82 5.72 -12.47 5.23
C HIS A 82 4.75 -11.28 5.27
N MET A 83 4.58 -10.57 4.16
CA MET A 83 3.65 -9.44 4.05
C MET A 83 2.17 -9.84 4.26
N ILE A 84 1.77 -11.07 3.92
CA ILE A 84 0.40 -11.56 4.16
C ILE A 84 0.16 -11.91 5.64
N ASN A 85 1.20 -12.35 6.34
CA ASN A 85 1.12 -12.66 7.77
C ASN A 85 1.19 -11.39 8.65
N TRP A 86 1.89 -10.37 8.16
CA TRP A 86 1.92 -9.02 8.72
C TRP A 86 0.55 -8.34 8.59
#